data_AF-A0A8J6QKR1-F1
#
_entry.id   AF-A0A8J6QKR1-F1
#
_cell.length_a   1.000
_cell.length_b   1.000
_cell.length_c   1.000
_cell.angle_alpha   90.00
_cell.angle_beta   90.00
_cell.angle_gamma   90.00
#
_symmetry.space_group_name_H-M   'P 1'
#
loop_
_entity.id
_entity.type
_entity.pdbx_description
1 polymer ?
#
loop_
_entity_poly.entity_id
_entity_poly.type
_entity_poly.pdbx_seq_one_letter_code
_entity_poly.pdbx_strand_id
1 'polypeptide(L)' 'MKLVLITLALLGLGVAGIAIKIWAKKDGKFAGTCASQNPVLNKNGEACGFCGKTPDQFDTCNEPQHS' A
#
# COMPACT_ATOMS: atom_id res chain seq x y z
N MET A 1 -1.77 33.19 -3.48
CA MET A 1 -2.69 32.82 -2.36
C MET A 1 -3.84 31.93 -2.81
N LYS A 2 -4.72 32.36 -3.74
CA LYS A 2 -5.87 31.53 -4.20
C LYS A 2 -5.49 30.15 -4.74
N LEU A 3 -4.46 30.09 -5.59
CA LEU A 3 -3.98 28.82 -6.14
C LEU A 3 -3.49 27.87 -5.04
N VAL A 4 -2.73 28.39 -4.07
CA VAL A 4 -2.20 27.59 -2.95
C VAL A 4 -3.32 26.97 -2.12
N LEU A 5 -4.40 27.70 -1.85
CA LEU A 5 -5.56 27.19 -1.14
C LEU A 5 -6.29 26.08 -1.93
N ILE A 6 -6.43 26.25 -3.24
CA ILE A 6 -7.04 25.23 -4.11
C ILE A 6 -6.16 23.98 -4.16
N THR A 7 -4.84 24.14 -4.27
CA THR A 7 -3.91 23.01 -4.27
C THR A 7 -3.97 22.25 -2.95
N LEU A 8 -3.96 22.93 -1.81
CA LEU A 8 -4.10 22.30 -0.49
C LEU A 8 -5.44 21.58 -0.32
N ALA A 9 -6.54 22.16 -0.82
CA ALA A 9 -7.85 21.52 -0.78
C ALA A 9 -7.89 20.23 -1.60
N LEU A 10 -7.35 20.25 -2.82
CA LEU A 10 -7.28 19.07 -3.69
C LEU A 10 -6.38 17.97 -3.09
N LEU A 11 -5.23 18.35 -2.53
CA LEU A 11 -4.29 17.42 -1.91
C LEU A 11 -4.90 16.81 -0.63
N GLY A 12 -5.58 17.62 0.17
CA GLY A 12 -6.33 17.18 1.35
C GLY A 12 -7.46 16.22 1.00
N LEU A 13 -8.21 16.48 -0.07
CA LEU A 13 -9.23 15.55 -0.58
C LEU A 13 -8.64 14.19 -1.00
N GLY A 14 -7.47 14.20 -1.65
CA GLY A 14 -6.78 12.97 -2.03
C GLY A 14 -6.39 12.12 -0.81
N VAL A 15 -5.78 12.74 0.21
CA VAL A 15 -5.39 12.06 1.45
C VAL A 15 -6.62 11.58 2.23
N ALA A 16 -7.66 12.41 2.31
CA ALA A 16 -8.92 12.04 2.96
C ALA A 16 -9.58 10.82 2.29
N GLY A 17 -9.58 10.77 0.95
CA GLY A 17 -10.11 9.62 0.20
C GLY A 17 -9.35 8.32 0.48
N ILE A 18 -8.02 8.37 0.62
CA ILE A 18 -7.20 7.22 1.00
C ILE A 18 -7.51 6.78 2.43
N ALA A 19 -7.62 7.73 3.37
CA ALA A 19 -7.95 7.46 4.76
C ALA A 19 -9.32 6.77 4.90
N ILE A 20 -10.34 7.27 4.19
CA ILE A 20 -11.69 6.67 4.17
C ILE A 20 -11.64 5.25 3.61
N LYS A 21 -10.90 5.03 2.53
CA LYS A 21 -10.75 3.70 1.90
C LYS A 21 -10.13 2.68 2.85
N ILE A 22 -9.16 3.09 3.67
CA ILE A 22 -8.53 2.23 4.67
C ILE A 22 -9.52 1.90 5.80
N TRP A 23 -10.24 2.91 6.29
CA TRP A 23 -11.24 2.74 7.34
C TRP A 23 -12.45 1.89 6.91
N ALA A 24 -12.87 2.01 5.65
CA ALA A 24 -13.99 1.26 5.08
C ALA A 24 -13.64 -0.20 4.68
N LYS A 25 -12.37 -0.61 4.75
CA LYS A 25 -11.94 -1.97 4.41
C LYS A 25 -12.14 -2.90 5.61
N LYS A 26 -13.06 -3.86 5.51
CA LYS A 26 -13.19 -4.95 6.48
C LYS A 26 -11.87 -5.75 6.50
N ASP A 27 -11.34 -6.00 7.69
CA ASP A 27 -10.03 -6.63 7.99
C ASP A 27 -8.77 -5.78 7.79
N GLY A 28 -8.87 -4.49 7.41
CA GLY A 28 -7.75 -3.52 7.46
C GLY A 28 -6.51 -3.87 6.62
N LYS A 29 -6.49 -5.02 5.93
CA LYS A 29 -5.35 -5.46 5.13
C LYS A 29 -5.17 -4.52 3.96
N PHE A 30 -4.07 -3.78 3.94
CA PHE A 30 -3.59 -3.18 2.71
C PHE A 30 -3.39 -4.30 1.70
N ALA A 31 -4.01 -4.22 0.53
CA ALA A 31 -3.54 -5.03 -0.59
C ALA A 31 -2.11 -4.51 -0.83
N GLY A 32 -1.10 -5.33 -0.50
CA GLY A 32 0.25 -4.90 -0.13
C GLY A 32 0.74 -3.65 -0.84
N THR A 33 1.15 -2.65 -0.07
CA THR A 33 1.81 -1.44 -0.60
C THR A 33 3.21 -1.71 -1.12
N CYS A 34 3.70 -2.95 -0.97
CA CYS A 34 4.89 -3.43 -1.64
C CYS A 34 4.56 -3.58 -3.13
N ALA A 35 5.25 -2.83 -4.00
CA ALA A 35 5.07 -2.92 -5.44
C ALA A 35 5.22 -4.36 -5.96
N SER A 36 6.06 -5.17 -5.29
CA SER A 36 6.26 -6.59 -5.60
C SER A 36 5.05 -7.48 -5.29
N GLN A 37 4.04 -7.01 -4.57
CA GLN A 37 2.81 -7.75 -4.26
C GLN A 37 1.59 -7.11 -4.94
N ASN A 38 1.78 -6.08 -5.76
CA ASN A 38 0.69 -5.47 -6.51
C ASN A 38 0.20 -6.47 -7.58
N PRO A 39 -1.05 -6.94 -7.56
CA PRO A 39 -1.57 -7.90 -8.55
C PRO A 39 -1.61 -7.35 -9.99
N VAL A 40 -1.39 -6.04 -10.18
CA VAL A 40 -1.18 -5.44 -11.50
C VAL A 40 0.26 -5.63 -12.00
N LEU A 41 1.25 -5.64 -11.11
CA LEU A 41 2.68 -5.72 -11.45
C LEU A 41 3.25 -7.14 -11.28
N ASN A 42 2.88 -7.83 -10.20
CA ASN A 42 3.27 -9.20 -9.92
C ASN A 42 2.19 -10.18 -10.43
N LYS A 43 2.24 -10.46 -11.74
CA LYS A 43 1.31 -11.38 -12.42
C LYS A 43 1.68 -12.85 -12.24
N ASN A 44 2.94 -13.12 -11.94
CA ASN A 44 3.50 -14.47 -11.86
C ASN A 44 3.58 -14.98 -10.41
N GLY A 45 3.10 -14.21 -9.43
CA GLY A 45 3.13 -14.60 -8.02
C GLY A 45 4.54 -14.68 -7.43
N GLU A 46 5.46 -13.87 -7.95
CA GLU A 46 6.85 -13.84 -7.54
C GLU A 46 6.99 -13.49 -6.05
N ALA A 47 7.99 -14.08 -5.41
CA ALA A 47 8.28 -13.79 -4.02
C ALA A 47 8.66 -12.30 -3.84
N CYS A 48 8.21 -11.71 -2.73
CA CYS A 48 8.54 -10.34 -2.38
C CYS A 48 10.06 -10.18 -2.24
N GLY A 49 10.68 -9.29 -3.02
CA GLY A 49 12.13 -9.07 -2.99
C GLY A 49 12.68 -8.55 -1.66
N PHE A 50 11.81 -8.09 -0.76
CA PHE A 50 12.18 -7.63 0.58
C PHE A 50 12.30 -8.77 1.61
N CYS A 51 11.42 -9.76 1.56
CA CYS A 51 11.34 -10.82 2.59
C CYS A 51 11.24 -12.25 2.05
N GLY A 52 11.25 -12.44 0.73
CA GLY A 52 11.19 -13.73 0.06
C GLY A 52 9.86 -14.48 0.16
N LYS A 53 8.81 -13.88 0.75
CA LYS A 53 7.48 -14.52 0.89
C LYS A 53 6.62 -14.35 -0.37
N THR A 54 5.82 -15.35 -0.69
CA THR A 54 4.82 -15.29 -1.76
C THR A 54 3.67 -14.33 -1.42
N PRO A 55 2.85 -13.90 -2.40
CA PRO A 55 1.66 -13.09 -2.17
C PRO A 55 0.76 -13.57 -1.04
N ASP A 56 0.49 -14.88 -0.98
CA ASP A 56 -0.40 -15.49 0.01
C ASP A 56 0.22 -15.57 1.42
N GLN A 57 1.54 -15.44 1.53
CA GLN A 57 2.28 -15.52 2.79
C GLN A 57 2.74 -14.13 3.27
N PHE A 58 2.29 -13.06 2.60
CA PHE A 58 2.75 -11.70 2.87
C PHE A 58 2.37 -11.19 4.25
N ASP A 59 1.29 -11.71 4.84
CA ASP A 59 0.87 -11.39 6.20
C ASP A 59 1.95 -11.70 7.26
N THR A 60 2.94 -12.53 6.89
CA THR A 60 4.09 -12.91 7.74
C THR A 60 5.42 -12.37 7.22
N CYS A 61 5.40 -11.42 6.29
CA CYS A 61 6.57 -10.76 5.74
C CYS A 61 7.17 -9.80 6.79
N ASN A 62 7.97 -10.36 7.69
CA ASN A 62 8.82 -9.60 8.60
C ASN A 62 10.18 -9.39 7.93
N GLU A 63 10.81 -8.26 8.23
CA GLU A 63 12.20 -8.01 7.83
C GLU A 63 13.05 -9.23 8.24
N PRO A 64 13.73 -9.92 7.29
CA PRO A 64 14.71 -10.92 7.67
C PRO A 64 15.71 -10.17 8.53
N GLN A 65 15.90 -10.65 9.77
CA GLN A 65 16.81 -10.05 10.76
C GLN A 65 18.09 -9.62 10.06
N HIS A 66 18.25 -8.31 9.82
CA HIS A 66 19.54 -7.77 9.42
C HIS A 66 20.47 -8.03 10.59
N SER A 67 21.44 -8.90 10.35
CA SER A 67 22.64 -9.04 11.19
C SER A 67 23.63 -7.96 10.76
#